data_AF-A0A419GPL3-F1
#
_entry.id   AF-A0A419GPL3-F1
#
_cell.length_a   1.000
_cell.length_b   1.000
_cell.length_c   1.000
_cell.angle_alpha   90.00
_cell.angle_beta   90.00
_cell.angle_gamma   90.00
#
_symmetry.space_group_name_H-M   'P 1'
#
loop_
_entity.id
_entity.type
_entity.pdbx_description
1 polymer ?
#
loop_
_entity_poly.entity_id
_entity_poly.type
_entity_poly.pdbx_seq_one_letter_code
_entity_poly.pdbx_strand_id
1 'polypeptide(L)'
;MKSNKLVAVLILLVGVALIAAPFAYKMFDRAPAGADMMADFEPVLTRDNVTTFQGHMETFGGMQEDMNKMLPAFAQQMGVTEEQLNQMIGDQFPALATGMEQMDTMGQDFNTVITVMDANVENFQKANELPMRTMPWFFIIAGAAVVVLAGIQLVMPSKS
;
A
#
# COMPACT_ATOMS: atom_id res chain seq x y z
N MET A 1 23.55 29.18 36.90
CA MET A 1 24.59 28.40 36.17
C MET A 1 24.35 26.88 36.12
N LYS A 2 23.97 26.18 37.19
CA LYS A 2 23.77 24.70 37.16
C LYS A 2 22.64 24.24 36.20
N SER A 3 21.51 24.97 36.14
CA SER A 3 20.39 24.63 35.25
C SER A 3 20.76 24.59 33.76
N ASN A 4 21.54 25.57 33.26
CA ASN A 4 21.89 25.63 31.84
C ASN A 4 22.81 24.49 31.41
N LYS A 5 23.70 24.03 32.30
CA LYS A 5 24.56 22.87 32.01
C LYS A 5 23.77 21.57 31.99
N LEU A 6 22.81 21.41 32.90
CA LEU A 6 21.94 20.23 32.94
C LEU A 6 21.05 20.17 31.69
N VAL A 7 20.48 21.31 31.28
CA VAL A 7 19.74 21.44 30.01
C VAL A 7 20.63 21.11 28.81
N ALA A 8 21.86 21.61 28.76
CA ALA A 8 22.78 21.30 27.67
C ALA A 8 23.16 19.80 27.61
N VAL A 9 23.34 19.13 28.75
CA VAL A 9 23.55 17.67 28.80
C VAL A 9 22.32 16.92 28.27
N LEU A 10 21.11 17.32 28.66
CA LEU A 10 19.89 16.69 28.14
C LEU A 10 19.76 16.87 26.62
N ILE A 11 20.04 18.06 26.09
CA ILE A 11 20.02 18.34 24.65
C ILE A 11 21.08 17.49 23.93
N LEU A 12 22.27 17.34 24.51
CA LEU A 12 23.33 16.50 23.95
C LEU A 12 22.88 15.04 23.87
N LEU A 13 22.26 14.51 24.92
CA LEU A 13 21.73 13.14 24.92
C LEU A 13 20.64 12.94 23.84
N VAL A 14 19.76 13.93 23.65
CA VAL A 14 18.77 13.90 22.56
C VAL A 14 19.45 13.89 21.19
N GLY A 15 20.46 14.73 20.97
CA GLY A 15 21.23 14.76 19.73
C GLY A 15 21.93 13.42 19.44
N VAL A 16 22.55 12.81 20.46
CA VAL A 16 23.16 11.47 20.34
C VAL A 16 22.10 10.41 20.04
N ALA A 17 20.95 10.46 20.69
CA ALA A 17 19.84 9.54 20.43
C ALA A 17 19.32 9.68 18.98
N LEU A 18 19.23 10.91 18.44
CA LEU A 18 18.86 11.16 17.05
C LEU A 18 19.86 10.55 16.06
N ILE A 19 21.17 10.63 16.35
CA ILE A 19 22.21 9.99 15.52
C ILE A 19 22.13 8.47 15.61
N ALA A 20 21.90 7.93 16.81
CA ALA A 20 21.86 6.49 17.04
C ALA A 20 20.58 5.83 16.48
N ALA A 21 19.46 6.57 16.40
CA ALA A 21 18.17 6.04 15.98
C ALA A 21 18.19 5.37 14.59
N PRO A 22 18.74 5.96 13.51
CA PRO A 22 18.85 5.30 12.21
C PRO A 22 19.52 3.92 12.25
N PHE A 23 20.54 3.76 13.10
CA PHE A 23 21.25 2.48 13.26
C PHE A 23 20.42 1.49 14.09
N ALA A 24 19.84 1.95 15.20
CA ALA A 24 19.02 1.11 16.07
C ALA A 24 17.79 0.54 15.33
N TYR A 25 17.16 1.34 14.47
CA TYR A 25 16.00 0.94 13.67
C TYR A 25 16.33 0.34 12.30
N LYS A 26 17.63 0.15 11.98
CA LYS A 26 18.11 -0.36 10.69
C LYS A 26 17.58 0.42 9.48
N MET A 27 17.46 1.73 9.62
CA MET A 27 16.89 2.57 8.55
C MET A 27 17.75 2.58 7.29
N PHE A 28 19.06 2.36 7.41
CA PHE A 28 19.95 2.24 6.25
C PHE A 28 19.67 1.02 5.37
N ASP A 29 19.07 -0.04 5.92
CA ASP A 29 18.67 -1.21 5.14
C ASP A 29 17.19 -1.11 4.73
N ARG A 30 16.33 -0.71 5.67
CA ARG A 30 14.87 -0.69 5.50
C ARG A 30 14.39 0.44 4.59
N ALA A 31 15.00 1.62 4.67
CA ALA A 31 14.54 2.77 3.88
C ALA A 31 14.86 2.62 2.38
N PRO A 32 16.05 2.11 1.97
CA PRO A 32 16.27 1.73 0.58
C PRO A 32 15.36 0.59 0.12
N ALA A 33 15.19 -0.47 0.92
CA ALA A 33 14.30 -1.57 0.56
C ALA A 33 12.84 -1.11 0.39
N GLY A 34 12.36 -0.18 1.22
CA GLY A 34 11.05 0.44 1.06
C GLY A 34 10.95 1.26 -0.22
N ALA A 35 12.01 2.00 -0.58
CA ALA A 35 12.05 2.73 -1.84
C ALA A 35 12.05 1.81 -3.07
N ASP A 36 12.79 0.70 -3.02
CA ASP A 36 12.83 -0.29 -4.10
C ASP A 36 11.46 -0.96 -4.27
N MET A 37 10.80 -1.32 -3.15
CA MET A 37 9.42 -1.84 -3.18
C MET A 37 8.45 -0.85 -3.83
N MET A 38 8.52 0.44 -3.49
CA MET A 38 7.65 1.44 -4.12
C MET A 38 7.95 1.59 -5.62
N ALA A 39 9.23 1.56 -6.03
CA ALA A 39 9.61 1.61 -7.44
C ALA A 39 9.06 0.40 -8.23
N ASP A 40 9.01 -0.78 -7.63
CA ASP A 40 8.44 -1.98 -8.25
C ASP A 40 6.91 -1.87 -8.45
N PHE A 41 6.22 -1.20 -7.53
CA PHE A 41 4.77 -0.99 -7.60
C PHE A 41 4.35 0.24 -8.43
N GLU A 42 5.25 1.22 -8.61
CA GLU A 42 5.02 2.44 -9.38
C GLU A 42 4.42 2.20 -10.78
N PRO A 43 4.94 1.29 -11.61
CA PRO A 43 4.37 1.08 -12.94
C PRO A 43 2.97 0.47 -12.89
N VAL A 44 2.53 -0.13 -11.77
CA VAL A 44 1.22 -0.76 -11.63
C VAL A 44 0.21 0.19 -10.98
N LEU A 45 0.62 0.91 -9.93
CA LEU A 45 -0.20 1.86 -9.18
C LEU A 45 -0.18 3.26 -9.81
N THR A 46 -0.68 3.35 -11.03
CA THR A 46 -0.89 4.62 -11.75
C THR A 46 -2.37 4.87 -11.98
N ARG A 47 -2.75 6.14 -12.15
CA ARG A 47 -4.15 6.50 -12.42
C ARG A 47 -4.64 5.85 -13.71
N ASP A 48 -3.82 5.88 -14.76
CA ASP A 48 -4.14 5.30 -16.07
C ASP A 48 -4.36 3.79 -16.00
N ASN A 49 -3.53 3.07 -15.24
CA ASN A 49 -3.69 1.63 -15.07
C ASN A 49 -4.90 1.28 -14.21
N VAL A 50 -5.16 2.02 -13.13
CA VAL A 50 -6.38 1.84 -12.33
C VAL A 50 -7.62 2.02 -13.20
N THR A 51 -7.68 3.08 -14.01
CA THR A 51 -8.79 3.30 -14.96
C THR A 51 -8.89 2.18 -15.99
N THR A 52 -7.76 1.67 -16.49
CA THR A 52 -7.73 0.53 -17.40
C THR A 52 -8.32 -0.72 -16.75
N PHE A 53 -7.93 -1.02 -15.50
CA PHE A 53 -8.47 -2.15 -14.74
C PHE A 53 -9.96 -1.99 -14.42
N GLN A 54 -10.43 -0.77 -14.11
CA GLN A 54 -11.86 -0.49 -13.96
C GLN A 54 -12.63 -0.79 -15.25
N GLY A 55 -12.12 -0.39 -16.43
CA GLY A 55 -12.73 -0.72 -17.72
C GLY A 55 -12.76 -2.22 -18.01
N HIS A 56 -11.75 -2.98 -17.57
CA HIS A 56 -11.80 -4.45 -17.63
C HIS A 56 -12.91 -5.02 -16.75
N MET A 57 -13.13 -4.46 -15.55
CA MET A 57 -14.23 -4.90 -14.68
C MET A 57 -15.61 -4.59 -15.27
N GLU A 58 -15.78 -3.46 -15.95
CA GLU A 58 -17.01 -3.19 -16.70
C GLU A 58 -17.26 -4.25 -17.79
N THR A 59 -16.20 -4.64 -18.49
CA THR A 59 -16.26 -5.70 -19.51
C THR A 59 -16.63 -7.05 -18.90
N PHE A 60 -16.03 -7.41 -17.76
CA PHE A 60 -16.38 -8.63 -17.02
C PHE A 60 -17.83 -8.60 -16.51
N GLY A 61 -18.29 -7.46 -16.00
CA GLY A 61 -19.68 -7.27 -15.58
C GLY A 61 -20.68 -7.45 -16.73
N GLY A 62 -20.35 -6.94 -17.93
CA GLY A 62 -21.14 -7.18 -19.14
C GLY A 62 -21.20 -8.66 -19.52
N MET A 63 -20.07 -9.38 -19.44
CA MET A 63 -20.03 -10.82 -19.72
C MET A 63 -20.86 -11.63 -18.71
N GLN A 64 -20.82 -11.23 -17.43
CA GLN A 64 -21.66 -11.82 -16.37
C GLN A 64 -23.14 -11.63 -16.69
N GLU A 65 -23.53 -10.42 -17.11
CA GLU A 65 -24.91 -10.10 -17.46
C GLU A 65 -25.38 -10.92 -18.67
N ASP A 66 -24.54 -11.08 -19.69
CA ASP A 66 -24.83 -11.92 -20.85
C ASP A 66 -24.98 -13.40 -20.47
N MET A 67 -24.13 -13.91 -19.58
CA MET A 67 -24.22 -15.29 -19.08
C MET A 67 -25.50 -15.53 -18.28
N ASN A 68 -25.89 -14.55 -17.45
CA ASN A 68 -27.15 -14.58 -16.70
C ASN A 68 -28.39 -14.53 -17.62
N LYS A 69 -28.31 -13.91 -18.79
CA LYS A 69 -29.37 -13.94 -19.81
C LYS A 69 -29.39 -15.23 -20.62
N MET A 70 -28.24 -15.87 -20.78
CA MET A 70 -28.10 -17.10 -21.57
C MET A 70 -28.78 -18.30 -20.88
N LEU A 71 -28.71 -18.40 -19.55
CA LEU A 71 -29.33 -19.50 -18.79
C LEU A 71 -30.85 -19.59 -19.00
N PRO A 72 -31.64 -18.51 -18.81
CA PRO A 72 -33.07 -18.50 -19.15
C PRO A 72 -33.36 -18.83 -20.60
N ALA A 73 -32.58 -18.28 -21.55
CA ALA A 73 -32.77 -18.54 -22.97
C ALA A 73 -32.55 -20.03 -23.31
N PHE A 74 -31.53 -20.65 -22.70
CA PHE A 74 -31.26 -22.08 -22.85
C PHE A 74 -32.36 -22.95 -22.23
N ALA A 75 -32.84 -22.59 -21.03
CA ALA A 75 -33.96 -23.26 -20.38
C ALA A 75 -35.22 -23.23 -21.26
N GLN A 76 -35.54 -22.05 -21.82
CA GLN A 76 -36.68 -21.86 -22.72
C GLN A 76 -36.55 -22.70 -24.00
N GLN A 77 -35.36 -22.79 -24.58
CA GLN A 77 -35.11 -23.58 -25.78
C GLN A 77 -35.16 -25.09 -25.53
N MET A 78 -34.76 -25.53 -24.33
CA MET A 78 -34.84 -26.93 -23.90
C MET A 78 -36.22 -27.34 -23.39
N GLY A 79 -37.15 -26.38 -23.21
CA GLY A 79 -38.49 -26.64 -22.68
C GLY A 79 -38.49 -27.04 -21.20
N VAL A 80 -37.44 -26.67 -20.44
CA VAL A 80 -37.30 -26.93 -19.00
C VAL A 80 -37.41 -25.63 -18.21
N THR A 81 -37.68 -25.71 -16.91
CA THR A 81 -37.61 -24.53 -16.02
C THR A 81 -36.17 -24.17 -15.67
N GLU A 82 -35.91 -22.92 -15.29
CA GLU A 82 -34.59 -22.49 -14.82
C GLU A 82 -34.12 -23.30 -13.60
N GLU A 83 -35.02 -23.59 -12.67
CA GLU A 83 -34.73 -24.46 -11.52
C GLU A 83 -34.24 -25.85 -11.95
N GLN A 84 -34.90 -26.45 -12.95
CA GLN A 84 -34.54 -27.76 -13.47
C GLN A 84 -33.18 -27.73 -14.17
N LEU A 85 -32.90 -26.66 -14.93
CA LEU A 85 -31.60 -26.47 -15.56
C LEU A 85 -30.49 -26.31 -14.54
N ASN A 86 -30.70 -25.51 -13.49
CA ASN A 86 -29.71 -25.32 -12.43
C ASN A 86 -29.45 -26.61 -11.65
N GLN A 87 -30.49 -27.39 -11.35
CA GLN A 87 -30.31 -28.74 -10.76
C GLN A 87 -29.53 -29.67 -11.70
N MET A 88 -29.87 -29.66 -13.00
CA MET A 88 -29.15 -30.47 -14.00
C MET A 88 -27.67 -30.08 -14.08
N ILE A 89 -27.34 -28.78 -14.04
CA ILE A 89 -25.96 -28.30 -14.03
C ILE A 89 -25.25 -28.73 -12.74
N GLY A 90 -25.89 -28.60 -11.58
CA GLY A 90 -25.31 -29.03 -10.30
C GLY A 90 -25.01 -30.54 -10.24
N ASP A 91 -25.94 -31.36 -10.73
CA ASP A 91 -25.83 -32.82 -10.63
C ASP A 91 -24.96 -33.44 -11.74
N GLN A 92 -25.10 -32.96 -12.98
CA GLN A 92 -24.43 -33.55 -14.15
C GLN A 92 -23.14 -32.82 -14.53
N PHE A 93 -23.02 -31.53 -14.18
CA PHE A 93 -21.87 -30.69 -14.53
C PHE A 93 -21.32 -29.94 -13.30
N PRO A 94 -20.92 -30.63 -12.22
CA PRO A 94 -20.50 -29.99 -10.97
C PRO A 94 -19.32 -29.03 -11.15
N ALA A 95 -18.40 -29.33 -12.07
CA ALA A 95 -17.28 -28.43 -12.39
C ALA A 95 -17.74 -27.09 -12.98
N LEU A 96 -18.84 -27.09 -13.76
CA LEU A 96 -19.43 -25.86 -14.29
C LEU A 96 -20.10 -25.05 -13.18
N ALA A 97 -20.85 -25.70 -12.29
CA ALA A 97 -21.47 -25.06 -11.14
C ALA A 97 -20.40 -24.38 -10.25
N THR A 98 -19.34 -25.09 -9.90
CA THR A 98 -18.22 -24.53 -9.14
C THR A 98 -17.49 -23.43 -9.89
N GLY A 99 -17.30 -23.57 -11.21
CA GLY A 99 -16.66 -22.55 -12.03
C GLY A 99 -17.42 -21.23 -12.04
N MET A 100 -18.76 -21.27 -12.14
CA MET A 100 -19.61 -20.08 -12.07
C MET A 100 -19.50 -19.38 -10.72
N GLU A 101 -19.55 -20.12 -9.61
CA GLU A 101 -19.42 -19.55 -8.26
C GLU A 101 -18.03 -18.94 -8.00
N GLN A 102 -16.97 -19.61 -8.47
CA GLN A 102 -15.61 -19.07 -8.39
C GLN A 102 -15.44 -17.80 -9.21
N MET A 103 -16.07 -17.74 -10.39
CA MET A 103 -16.00 -16.56 -11.26
C MET A 103 -16.64 -15.33 -10.60
N ASP A 104 -17.79 -15.50 -9.95
CA ASP A 104 -18.44 -14.45 -9.15
C ASP A 104 -17.53 -13.95 -8.02
N THR A 105 -16.94 -14.90 -7.28
CA THR A 105 -16.04 -14.58 -6.16
C THR A 105 -14.79 -13.84 -6.66
N MET A 106 -14.15 -14.32 -7.73
CA MET A 106 -12.99 -13.67 -8.33
C MET A 106 -13.34 -12.25 -8.79
N GLY A 107 -14.50 -12.04 -9.42
CA GLY A 107 -14.95 -10.71 -9.83
C GLY A 107 -15.09 -9.74 -8.65
N GLN A 108 -15.63 -10.20 -7.52
CA GLN A 108 -15.76 -9.39 -6.31
C GLN A 108 -14.40 -9.06 -5.69
N ASP A 109 -13.49 -10.03 -5.62
CA ASP A 109 -12.14 -9.85 -5.10
C ASP A 109 -11.35 -8.85 -5.96
N PHE A 110 -11.40 -9.00 -7.29
CA PHE A 110 -10.76 -8.04 -8.21
C PHE A 110 -11.34 -6.64 -8.07
N ASN A 111 -12.66 -6.50 -8.00
CA ASN A 111 -13.30 -5.20 -7.78
C ASN A 111 -12.85 -4.56 -6.46
N THR A 112 -12.73 -5.35 -5.40
CA THR A 112 -12.23 -4.89 -4.10
C THR A 112 -10.80 -4.38 -4.22
N VAL A 113 -9.90 -5.13 -4.85
CA VAL A 113 -8.51 -4.73 -5.06
C VAL A 113 -8.43 -3.43 -5.86
N ILE A 114 -9.15 -3.32 -6.97
CA ILE A 114 -9.15 -2.12 -7.82
C ILE A 114 -9.72 -0.90 -7.07
N THR A 115 -10.75 -1.09 -6.25
CA THR A 115 -11.31 -0.03 -5.40
C THR A 115 -10.28 0.47 -4.38
N VAL A 116 -9.54 -0.44 -3.76
CA VAL A 116 -8.44 -0.08 -2.84
C VAL A 116 -7.33 0.65 -3.59
N MET A 117 -6.98 0.22 -4.80
CA MET A 117 -6.00 0.92 -5.64
C MET A 117 -6.48 2.33 -5.99
N ASP A 118 -7.73 2.49 -6.43
CA ASP A 118 -8.33 3.79 -6.77
C ASP A 118 -8.31 4.76 -5.59
N ALA A 119 -8.68 4.29 -4.40
CA ALA A 119 -8.68 5.10 -3.19
C ALA A 119 -7.27 5.50 -2.71
N ASN A 120 -6.23 4.75 -3.10
CA ASN A 120 -4.87 4.93 -2.56
C ASN A 120 -3.82 5.35 -3.60
N VAL A 121 -4.13 5.35 -4.89
CA VAL A 121 -3.17 5.65 -5.96
C VAL A 121 -2.51 7.02 -5.78
N GLU A 122 -3.28 8.04 -5.38
CA GLU A 122 -2.72 9.36 -5.11
C GLU A 122 -1.83 9.39 -3.87
N ASN A 123 -2.20 8.66 -2.80
CA ASN A 123 -1.42 8.58 -1.57
C ASN A 123 -0.10 7.84 -1.83
N PHE A 124 -0.15 6.78 -2.64
CA PHE A 124 1.01 6.04 -3.09
C PHE A 124 1.96 6.95 -3.88
N GLN A 125 1.45 7.69 -4.87
CA GLN A 125 2.26 8.60 -5.68
C GLN A 125 2.96 9.68 -4.83
N LYS A 126 2.22 10.31 -3.91
CA LYS A 126 2.80 11.28 -2.95
C LYS A 126 3.87 10.66 -2.05
N ALA A 127 3.67 9.42 -1.63
CA ALA A 127 4.65 8.71 -0.81
C ALA A 127 5.90 8.33 -1.62
N ASN A 128 5.75 7.98 -2.90
CA ASN A 128 6.85 7.62 -3.80
C ASN A 128 7.78 8.81 -4.12
N GLU A 129 7.26 10.05 -4.08
CA GLU A 129 8.07 11.26 -4.24
C GLU A 129 9.02 11.51 -3.05
N LEU A 130 8.76 10.88 -1.89
CA LEU A 130 9.58 11.09 -0.71
C LEU A 130 10.95 10.43 -0.89
N PRO A 131 12.05 11.12 -0.53
CA PRO A 131 13.39 10.58 -0.65
C PRO A 131 13.68 9.62 0.52
N MET A 132 12.95 8.51 0.61
CA MET A 132 13.05 7.52 1.69
C MET A 132 14.49 7.00 1.86
N ARG A 133 15.21 6.81 0.74
CA ARG A 133 16.61 6.38 0.76
C ARG A 133 17.54 7.35 1.50
N THR A 134 17.26 8.65 1.48
CA THR A 134 18.09 9.66 2.16
C THR A 134 17.56 10.03 3.55
N MET A 135 16.37 9.56 3.94
CA MET A 135 15.75 9.82 5.25
C MET A 135 16.69 9.61 6.46
N PRO A 136 17.48 8.51 6.54
CA PRO A 136 18.44 8.29 7.63
C PRO A 136 19.44 9.44 7.82
N TRP A 137 19.84 10.12 6.73
CA TRP A 137 20.81 11.21 6.79
C TRP A 137 20.25 12.48 7.42
N PHE A 138 18.95 12.76 7.28
CA PHE A 138 18.34 13.91 7.96
C PHE A 138 18.43 13.79 9.48
N PHE A 139 18.21 12.59 10.03
CA PHE A 139 18.37 12.31 11.46
C PHE A 139 19.80 12.52 11.93
N ILE A 140 20.78 12.04 11.15
CA ILE A 140 22.20 12.20 11.48
C ILE A 140 22.62 13.66 11.45
N ILE A 141 22.24 14.41 10.40
CA ILE A 141 22.60 15.83 10.26
C ILE A 141 21.95 16.66 11.37
N ALA A 142 20.66 16.45 11.64
CA ALA A 142 19.95 17.15 12.70
C ALA A 142 20.55 16.82 14.08
N GLY A 143 20.79 15.54 14.36
CA GLY A 143 21.41 15.10 15.62
C GLY A 143 22.83 15.66 15.78
N ALA A 144 23.64 15.67 14.72
CA ALA A 144 24.98 16.24 14.74
C ALA A 144 24.96 17.74 15.04
N ALA A 145 24.06 18.50 14.41
CA ALA A 145 23.88 19.92 14.70
C ALA A 145 23.53 20.17 16.17
N VAL A 146 22.60 19.37 16.73
CA VAL A 146 22.20 19.44 18.15
C VAL A 146 23.38 19.13 19.08
N VAL A 147 24.15 18.08 18.79
CA VAL A 147 25.34 17.70 19.58
C VAL A 147 26.39 18.80 19.54
N VAL A 148 26.68 19.37 18.37
CA VAL A 148 27.65 20.46 18.21
C VAL A 148 27.23 21.68 19.01
N LEU A 149 25.98 22.12 18.88
CA LEU A 149 25.47 23.31 19.60
C LEU A 149 25.50 23.11 21.12
N ALA A 150 25.08 21.94 21.60
CA ALA A 150 25.12 21.62 23.03
C ALA A 150 26.56 21.51 23.55
N GLY A 151 27.46 20.90 22.77
CA GLY A 151 28.88 20.79 23.08
C GLY A 151 29.55 22.16 23.21
N ILE A 152 29.30 23.07 22.25
CA ILE A 152 29.83 24.44 22.31
C ILE A 152 29.32 25.17 23.56
N GLN A 153 28.03 25.04 23.91
CA GLN A 153 27.45 25.65 25.11
C GLN A 153 28.06 25.12 26.42
N LEU A 154 28.50 23.86 26.45
CA LEU A 154 29.18 23.26 27.60
C LEU A 154 30.63 23.73 27.74
N VAL A 155 31.29 24.04 26.62
CA VAL A 155 32.70 24.47 26.57
C VAL A 155 32.85 25.99 26.69
N MET A 156 31.88 26.79 26.23
CA MET A 156 31.93 28.25 26.37
C MET A 156 31.81 28.66 27.85
N PRO A 157 32.78 29.44 28.38
CA PRO A 157 32.64 30.01 29.71
C PRO A 157 31.46 30.97 29.71
N SER A 158 30.54 30.83 30.67
CA SER A 158 29.43 31.78 30.78
C SER A 158 30.03 33.16 31.07
N LYS A 159 29.92 34.10 30.12
CA LYS A 159 30.18 35.51 30.39
C LYS A 159 29.22 35.94 31.49
N SER A 160 29.77 36.05 32.70
CA SER A 160 29.13 36.70 33.84
C SER A 160 29.16 38.21 33.66
#